data_AF-A0A8T6S771-F1
#
_entry.id   AF-A0A8T6S771-F1
#
_cell.length_a   1.000
_cell.length_b   1.000
_cell.length_c   1.000
_cell.angle_alpha   90.00
_cell.angle_beta   90.00
_cell.angle_gamma   90.00
#
_symmetry.space_group_name_H-M   'P 1'
#
loop_
_entity.id
_entity.type
_entity.pdbx_description
1 polymer ?
#
loop_
_entity_poly.entity_id
_entity_poly.type
_entity_poly.pdbx_seq_one_letter_code
_entity_poly.pdbx_strand_id
1 'polypeptide(L)'
;VAIALTGIVVSFFSWRKLQDKDSFSFPIRLKLLGIALLVGAGPFDFVWHSNFGLDGLLSPPHLTLISGMILCSVGAMVGISRFIQINYPDSLSAKYLLILAILPVWLATTGMISSLSLPFSNTDYFDFNPEPHFAVIVATIGYPMIISISLILSSLLSG
;
A
#
# COMPACT_ATOMS: atom_id res chain seq x y z
N VAL A 1 -10.31 10.22 -4.54
CA VAL A 1 -10.91 9.53 -5.71
C VAL A 1 -10.40 10.05 -7.05
N ALA A 2 -10.48 11.36 -7.36
CA ALA A 2 -10.05 11.90 -8.65
C ALA A 2 -8.59 11.56 -9.04
N ILE A 3 -7.63 11.67 -8.09
CA ILE A 3 -6.22 11.31 -8.31
C ILE A 3 -6.01 9.79 -8.51
N ALA A 4 -6.85 8.95 -7.91
CA ALA A 4 -6.78 7.51 -8.12
C ALA A 4 -7.30 7.12 -9.51
N LEU A 5 -8.37 7.77 -9.97
CA LEU A 5 -8.94 7.58 -11.31
C LEU A 5 -7.98 8.02 -12.41
N THR A 6 -7.27 9.14 -12.24
CA THR A 6 -6.20 9.53 -13.18
C THR A 6 -5.08 8.48 -13.21
N GLY A 7 -4.74 7.87 -12.07
CA GLY A 7 -3.81 6.76 -11.98
C GLY A 7 -4.23 5.51 -12.78
N ILE A 8 -5.52 5.17 -12.82
CA ILE A 8 -6.06 4.08 -13.67
C ILE A 8 -5.85 4.42 -15.14
N VAL A 9 -6.26 5.62 -15.54
CA VAL A 9 -6.19 6.07 -16.94
C VAL A 9 -4.75 6.05 -17.43
N VAL A 10 -3.82 6.62 -16.65
CA VAL A 10 -2.39 6.60 -16.94
C VAL A 10 -1.85 5.16 -17.00
N SER A 11 -2.21 4.30 -16.03
CA SER A 11 -1.76 2.90 -16.03
C SER A 11 -2.28 2.12 -17.24
N PHE A 12 -3.50 2.38 -17.69
CA PHE A 12 -4.09 1.75 -18.86
C PHE A 12 -3.39 2.17 -20.16
N PHE A 13 -3.15 3.47 -20.34
CA PHE A 13 -2.41 3.97 -21.51
C PHE A 13 -0.95 3.49 -21.52
N SER A 14 -0.31 3.46 -20.35
CA SER A 14 1.04 2.89 -20.20
C SER A 14 1.07 1.40 -20.55
N TRP A 15 0.09 0.60 -20.09
CA TRP A 15 -0.04 -0.81 -20.47
C TRP A 15 -0.11 -1.00 -22.00
N ARG A 16 -0.89 -0.16 -22.70
CA ARG A 16 -1.02 -0.26 -24.16
C ARG A 16 0.29 0.00 -24.90
N LYS A 17 1.21 0.76 -24.32
CA LYS A 17 2.53 1.08 -24.88
C LYS A 17 3.62 0.09 -24.48
N LEU A 18 3.37 -0.83 -23.54
CA LEU A 18 4.37 -1.83 -23.15
C LEU A 18 4.54 -2.88 -24.24
N GLN A 19 5.80 -3.06 -24.66
CA GLN A 19 6.21 -4.03 -25.68
C GLN A 19 6.24 -5.46 -25.10
N ASP A 20 6.66 -5.59 -23.84
CA ASP A 20 6.57 -6.82 -23.05
C ASP A 20 5.43 -6.67 -22.02
N LYS A 21 4.30 -7.34 -22.24
CA LYS A 21 3.13 -7.24 -21.36
C LYS A 21 3.16 -8.26 -20.22
N ASP A 22 3.84 -9.39 -20.43
CA ASP A 22 3.86 -10.48 -19.47
C ASP A 22 4.69 -10.10 -18.25
N SER A 23 5.83 -9.45 -18.47
CA SER A 23 6.68 -8.91 -17.41
C SER A 23 6.00 -7.83 -16.55
N PHE A 24 4.92 -7.20 -17.01
CA PHE A 24 4.21 -6.16 -16.23
C PHE A 24 2.80 -6.56 -15.80
N SER A 25 2.35 -7.77 -16.14
CA SER A 25 1.02 -8.29 -15.81
C SER A 25 0.75 -8.30 -14.29
N PHE A 26 1.70 -8.85 -13.53
CA PHE A 26 1.61 -8.95 -12.07
C PHE A 26 1.52 -7.59 -11.35
N PRO A 27 2.47 -6.64 -11.53
CA PRO A 27 2.40 -5.35 -10.84
C PRO A 27 1.14 -4.55 -11.21
N ILE A 28 0.64 -4.69 -12.44
CA ILE A 28 -0.56 -3.98 -12.85
C ILE A 28 -1.83 -4.61 -12.26
N ARG A 29 -1.92 -5.94 -12.14
CA ARG A 29 -3.02 -6.59 -11.41
C ARG A 29 -3.08 -6.14 -9.95
N LEU A 30 -1.93 -6.07 -9.26
CA LEU A 30 -1.86 -5.57 -7.89
C LEU A 30 -2.36 -4.13 -7.78
N LYS A 31 -1.90 -3.23 -8.66
CA LYS A 31 -2.36 -1.84 -8.69
C LYS A 31 -3.85 -1.75 -8.97
N LEU A 32 -4.39 -2.51 -9.92
CA LEU A 32 -5.82 -2.48 -10.24
C LEU A 32 -6.67 -2.93 -9.05
N LEU A 33 -6.25 -4.00 -8.36
CA LEU A 33 -6.91 -4.44 -7.12
C LEU A 33 -6.84 -3.36 -6.03
N GLY A 34 -5.66 -2.77 -5.81
CA GLY A 34 -5.48 -1.71 -4.83
C GLY A 34 -6.33 -0.47 -5.14
N ILE A 35 -6.42 -0.07 -6.41
CA ILE A 35 -7.25 1.06 -6.83
C ILE A 35 -8.73 0.75 -6.63
N ALA A 36 -9.17 -0.48 -6.93
CA ALA A 36 -10.55 -0.89 -6.69
C ALA A 36 -10.91 -0.75 -5.19
N LEU A 37 -10.02 -1.16 -4.29
CA LEU A 37 -10.20 -0.97 -2.85
C LEU A 37 -10.21 0.51 -2.45
N LEU A 38 -9.27 1.33 -2.95
CA LEU A 38 -9.21 2.76 -2.65
C LEU A 38 -10.45 3.53 -3.11
N VAL A 39 -10.96 3.21 -4.30
CA VAL A 39 -12.16 3.84 -4.85
C VAL A 39 -13.40 3.35 -4.09
N GLY A 40 -13.45 2.06 -3.73
CA GLY A 40 -14.54 1.47 -2.95
C GLY A 40 -14.58 1.90 -1.48
N ALA A 41 -13.42 2.22 -0.89
CA ALA A 41 -13.32 2.62 0.51
C ALA A 41 -14.13 3.89 0.82
N GLY A 42 -14.17 4.87 -0.07
CA GLY A 42 -14.92 6.13 0.16
C GLY A 42 -16.44 5.94 0.26
N PRO A 43 -17.10 5.30 -0.72
CA PRO A 43 -18.51 4.94 -0.59
C PRO A 43 -18.78 4.02 0.60
N PHE A 44 -17.88 3.08 0.89
CA PHE A 44 -18.01 2.20 2.04
C PHE A 44 -17.96 2.97 3.37
N ASP A 45 -17.03 3.90 3.51
CA ASP A 45 -16.88 4.82 4.64
C ASP A 45 -18.14 5.68 4.83
N PHE A 46 -18.68 6.24 3.75
CA PHE A 46 -19.93 7.00 3.79
C PHE A 46 -21.11 6.15 4.30
N VAL A 47 -21.25 4.92 3.79
CA VAL A 47 -22.30 4.00 4.24
C VAL A 47 -22.08 3.62 5.71
N TRP A 48 -20.84 3.39 6.12
CA TRP A 48 -20.50 3.05 7.50
C TRP A 48 -20.90 4.18 8.45
N HIS A 49 -20.46 5.41 8.18
CA HIS A 49 -20.81 6.58 8.99
C HIS A 49 -22.31 6.87 9.04
N SER A 50 -23.03 6.60 7.94
CA SER A 50 -24.48 6.78 7.90
C SER A 50 -25.24 5.81 8.80
N ASN A 51 -24.68 4.61 9.08
CA ASN A 51 -25.33 3.58 9.88
C ASN A 51 -24.80 3.52 11.33
N PHE A 52 -23.50 3.77 11.52
CA PHE A 52 -22.78 3.51 12.78
C PHE A 52 -22.07 4.75 13.34
N GLY A 53 -22.15 5.90 12.68
CA GLY A 53 -21.50 7.13 13.15
C GLY A 53 -19.98 7.11 12.96
N LEU A 54 -19.29 7.96 13.70
CA LEU A 54 -17.84 8.13 13.58
C LEU A 54 -17.10 6.86 13.99
N ASP A 55 -16.10 6.46 13.22
CA ASP A 55 -15.34 5.23 13.40
C ASP A 55 -13.86 5.50 13.71
N GLY A 56 -13.12 4.44 14.03
CA GLY A 56 -11.70 4.50 14.38
C GLY A 56 -10.79 3.79 13.38
N LEU A 57 -9.51 3.66 13.72
CA LEU A 57 -8.45 3.21 12.81
C LEU A 57 -8.66 1.80 12.24
N LEU A 58 -9.24 0.87 13.03
CA LEU A 58 -9.48 -0.52 12.64
C LEU A 58 -10.88 -0.79 12.09
N SER A 59 -11.63 0.25 11.79
CA SER A 59 -12.93 0.08 11.14
C SER A 59 -12.78 -0.58 9.76
N PRO A 60 -13.79 -1.34 9.30
CA PRO A 60 -13.76 -1.99 8.00
C PRO A 60 -13.47 -1.05 6.80
N PRO A 61 -13.99 0.20 6.74
CA PRO A 61 -13.63 1.14 5.68
C PRO A 61 -12.15 1.54 5.69
N HIS A 62 -11.60 1.83 6.87
CA HIS A 62 -10.19 2.20 7.02
C HIS A 62 -9.25 1.05 6.65
N LEU A 63 -9.56 -0.19 7.08
CA LEU A 63 -8.80 -1.38 6.67
C LEU A 63 -8.84 -1.61 5.15
N THR A 64 -9.99 -1.36 4.52
CA THR A 64 -10.14 -1.43 3.06
C THR A 64 -9.24 -0.40 2.37
N LEU A 65 -9.23 0.84 2.88
CA LEU A 65 -8.40 1.92 2.36
C LEU A 65 -6.91 1.59 2.47
N ILE A 66 -6.44 1.22 3.67
CA ILE A 66 -5.01 0.92 3.94
C ILE A 66 -4.55 -0.28 3.10
N SER A 67 -5.37 -1.33 2.98
CA SER A 67 -5.09 -2.47 2.10
C SER A 67 -4.92 -2.04 0.64
N GLY A 68 -5.79 -1.13 0.17
CA GLY A 68 -5.67 -0.52 -1.15
C GLY A 68 -4.37 0.26 -1.34
N MET A 69 -3.94 1.03 -0.34
CA MET A 69 -2.66 1.75 -0.34
C MET A 69 -1.47 0.80 -0.44
N ILE A 70 -1.47 -0.28 0.36
CA ILE A 70 -0.40 -1.30 0.35
C ILE A 70 -0.32 -1.98 -1.03
N LEU A 71 -1.44 -2.43 -1.59
CA LEU A 71 -1.44 -3.09 -2.90
C LEU A 71 -0.97 -2.18 -4.04
N CYS A 72 -1.40 -0.91 -4.02
CA CYS A 72 -0.94 0.08 -5.00
C CYS A 72 0.56 0.35 -4.87
N SER A 73 1.04 0.54 -3.64
CA SER A 73 2.46 0.85 -3.39
C SER A 73 3.37 -0.30 -3.78
N VAL A 74 3.02 -1.55 -3.43
CA VAL A 74 3.76 -2.75 -3.82
C VAL A 74 3.74 -2.94 -5.33
N GLY A 75 2.57 -2.81 -5.96
CA GLY A 75 2.43 -2.93 -7.41
C GLY A 75 3.24 -1.86 -8.17
N ALA A 76 3.31 -0.64 -7.66
CA ALA A 76 4.14 0.42 -8.21
C ALA A 76 5.64 0.12 -8.05
N MET A 77 6.08 -0.27 -6.84
CA MET A 77 7.47 -0.62 -6.55
C MET A 77 7.97 -1.73 -7.47
N VAL A 78 7.22 -2.83 -7.60
CA VAL A 78 7.56 -3.95 -8.48
C VAL A 78 7.58 -3.52 -9.95
N GLY A 79 6.61 -2.70 -10.38
CA GLY A 79 6.56 -2.19 -11.75
C GLY A 79 7.75 -1.31 -12.11
N ILE A 80 8.15 -0.39 -11.22
CA ILE A 80 9.32 0.48 -11.42
C ILE A 80 10.60 -0.33 -11.40
N SER A 81 10.75 -1.28 -10.46
CA SER A 81 11.90 -2.18 -10.39
C SER A 81 12.11 -2.94 -11.71
N ARG A 82 11.04 -3.55 -12.26
CA ARG A 82 11.12 -4.25 -13.55
C ARG A 82 11.43 -3.31 -14.70
N PHE A 83 10.84 -2.12 -14.73
CA PHE A 83 11.09 -1.13 -15.76
C PHE A 83 12.57 -0.70 -15.81
N ILE A 84 13.16 -0.42 -14.64
CA ILE A 84 14.56 -0.01 -14.53
C ILE A 84 15.50 -1.16 -14.90
N GLN A 85 15.25 -2.38 -14.43
CA GLN A 85 16.06 -3.55 -14.77
C GLN A 85 16.09 -3.84 -16.28
N ILE A 86 14.97 -3.63 -16.99
CA ILE A 86 14.87 -3.88 -18.44
C ILE A 86 15.50 -2.75 -19.26
N ASN A 87 15.21 -1.49 -18.92
CA ASN A 87 15.57 -0.35 -19.78
C ASN A 87 16.89 0.33 -19.39
N TYR A 88 17.34 0.17 -18.14
CA TYR A 88 18.51 0.84 -17.58
C TYR A 88 19.35 -0.09 -16.68
N PRO A 89 19.74 -1.30 -17.16
CA PRO A 89 20.39 -2.32 -16.34
C PRO A 89 21.70 -1.84 -15.68
N ASP A 90 22.49 -1.03 -16.39
CA ASP A 90 23.81 -0.57 -15.94
C ASP A 90 23.78 0.81 -15.26
N SER A 91 22.59 1.45 -15.17
CA SER A 91 22.48 2.80 -14.63
C SER A 91 22.37 2.81 -13.10
N LEU A 92 23.47 3.16 -12.44
CA LEU A 92 23.53 3.31 -10.99
C LEU A 92 22.52 4.36 -10.46
N SER A 93 22.36 5.48 -11.18
CA SER A 93 21.41 6.53 -10.80
C SER A 93 19.96 6.06 -10.89
N ALA A 94 19.61 5.28 -11.91
CA ALA A 94 18.28 4.69 -12.02
C ALA A 94 18.02 3.69 -10.88
N LYS A 95 19.01 2.87 -10.50
CA LYS A 95 18.91 1.95 -9.36
C LYS A 95 18.65 2.68 -8.04
N TYR A 96 19.28 3.84 -7.79
CA TYR A 96 18.98 4.63 -6.58
C TYR A 96 17.55 5.19 -6.52
N LEU A 97 16.91 5.43 -7.67
CA LEU A 97 15.49 5.83 -7.69
C LEU A 97 14.56 4.74 -7.18
N LEU A 98 14.98 3.47 -7.16
CA LEU A 98 14.21 2.38 -6.56
C LEU A 98 14.06 2.52 -5.05
N ILE A 99 14.98 3.21 -4.39
CA ILE A 99 14.89 3.50 -2.96
C ILE A 99 13.65 4.37 -2.68
N LEU A 100 13.37 5.34 -3.55
CA LEU A 100 12.17 6.17 -3.43
C LEU A 100 10.89 5.36 -3.65
N ALA A 101 10.93 4.29 -4.45
CA ALA A 101 9.78 3.42 -4.70
C ALA A 101 9.40 2.56 -3.48
N ILE A 102 10.30 2.37 -2.51
CA ILE A 102 10.04 1.64 -1.26
C ILE A 102 9.27 2.51 -0.25
N LEU A 103 9.44 3.84 -0.28
CA LEU A 103 8.84 4.74 0.71
C LEU A 103 7.32 4.61 0.83
N PRO A 104 6.52 4.55 -0.26
CA PRO A 104 5.08 4.38 -0.13
C PRO A 104 4.67 3.04 0.48
N VAL A 105 5.45 1.97 0.24
CA VAL A 105 5.22 0.64 0.84
C VAL A 105 5.48 0.70 2.34
N TRP A 106 6.57 1.33 2.73
CA TRP A 106 6.91 1.54 4.14
C TRP A 106 5.81 2.34 4.84
N LEU A 107 5.43 3.50 4.32
CA LEU A 107 4.40 4.36 4.92
C LEU A 107 3.05 3.65 5.04
N ALA A 108 2.56 3.00 3.99
CA ALA A 108 1.28 2.30 4.02
C ALA A 108 1.28 1.13 5.02
N THR A 109 2.38 0.37 5.07
CA THR A 109 2.51 -0.77 6.00
C THR A 109 2.62 -0.30 7.45
N THR A 110 3.31 0.82 7.71
CA THR A 110 3.32 1.42 9.05
C THR A 110 1.94 1.90 9.48
N GLY A 111 1.10 2.39 8.56
CA GLY A 111 -0.30 2.72 8.83
C GLY A 111 -1.10 1.49 9.29
N MET A 112 -0.90 0.33 8.66
CA MET A 112 -1.53 -0.93 9.07
C MET A 112 -1.07 -1.39 10.46
N ILE A 113 0.24 -1.35 10.73
CA ILE A 113 0.81 -1.69 12.05
C ILE A 113 0.24 -0.75 13.12
N SER A 114 0.16 0.54 12.83
CA SER A 114 -0.40 1.55 13.75
C SER A 114 -1.87 1.28 14.04
N SER A 115 -2.64 0.93 13.00
CA SER A 115 -4.06 0.57 13.16
C SER A 115 -4.19 -0.65 14.09
N LEU A 116 -3.36 -1.69 13.92
CA LEU A 116 -3.39 -2.90 14.73
C LEU A 116 -2.79 -2.77 16.15
N SER A 117 -2.19 -1.64 16.49
CA SER A 117 -1.49 -1.45 17.77
C SER A 117 -2.00 -0.29 18.63
N LEU A 118 -2.73 0.66 18.04
CA LEU A 118 -3.23 1.82 18.77
C LEU A 118 -4.67 1.59 19.24
N PRO A 119 -5.02 1.99 20.49
CA PRO A 119 -6.36 1.84 21.04
C PRO A 119 -7.32 2.96 20.58
N PHE A 120 -7.29 3.31 19.30
CA PHE A 120 -8.11 4.38 18.70
C PHE A 120 -9.22 3.82 17.79
N SER A 121 -9.85 2.73 18.22
CA SER A 121 -10.90 2.02 17.49
C SER A 121 -12.08 1.58 18.37
N ASN A 122 -12.30 2.26 19.49
CA ASN A 122 -13.48 2.10 20.33
C ASN A 122 -14.50 3.19 20.00
N THR A 123 -15.74 2.78 19.71
CA THR A 123 -16.86 3.63 19.30
C THR A 123 -18.12 3.24 20.07
N ASP A 124 -19.20 4.01 19.92
CA ASP A 124 -20.46 3.73 20.60
C ASP A 124 -21.13 2.42 20.15
N TYR A 125 -20.83 1.92 18.94
CA TYR A 125 -21.44 0.72 18.35
C TYR A 125 -20.49 -0.49 18.32
N PHE A 126 -19.20 -0.25 18.11
CA PHE A 126 -18.19 -1.29 17.95
C PHE A 126 -16.94 -0.98 18.75
N ASP A 127 -16.40 -2.03 19.36
CA ASP A 127 -15.05 -2.01 19.90
C ASP A 127 -14.15 -2.88 19.02
N PHE A 128 -13.37 -2.23 18.17
CA PHE A 128 -12.33 -2.88 17.36
C PHE A 128 -10.94 -2.69 17.96
N ASN A 129 -10.82 -2.21 19.20
CA ASN A 129 -9.50 -2.08 19.80
C ASN A 129 -8.80 -3.44 19.90
N PRO A 130 -7.52 -3.51 19.52
CA PRO A 130 -6.74 -4.70 19.73
C PRO A 130 -6.60 -4.96 21.23
N GLU A 131 -6.56 -6.24 21.60
CA GLU A 131 -6.21 -6.64 22.96
C GLU A 131 -4.81 -6.08 23.31
N PRO A 132 -4.60 -5.51 24.51
CA PRO A 132 -3.37 -4.77 24.80
C PRO A 132 -2.07 -5.57 24.63
N HIS A 133 -2.06 -6.86 24.98
CA HIS A 133 -0.87 -7.69 24.79
C HIS A 133 -0.61 -7.95 23.29
N PHE A 134 -1.66 -8.23 22.52
CA PHE A 134 -1.55 -8.33 21.05
C PHE A 134 -1.03 -7.04 20.42
N ALA A 135 -1.58 -5.89 20.81
CA ALA A 135 -1.21 -4.57 20.30
C ALA A 135 0.29 -4.27 20.49
N VAL A 136 0.80 -4.57 21.70
CA VAL A 136 2.22 -4.41 22.04
C VAL A 136 3.09 -5.34 21.19
N ILE A 137 2.71 -6.61 21.06
CA ILE A 137 3.46 -7.58 20.25
C ILE A 137 3.54 -7.11 18.79
N VAL A 138 2.42 -6.67 18.21
CA VAL A 138 2.36 -6.18 16.83
C VAL A 138 3.24 -4.95 16.63
N ALA A 139 3.22 -3.99 17.56
CA ALA A 139 4.08 -2.80 17.47
C ALA A 139 5.57 -3.18 17.60
N THR A 140 5.93 -3.95 18.63
CA THR A 140 7.33 -4.31 18.93
C THR A 140 7.97 -5.12 17.82
N ILE A 141 7.22 -5.99 17.15
CA ILE A 141 7.75 -6.82 16.04
C ILE A 141 7.58 -6.10 14.70
N GLY A 142 6.41 -5.49 14.47
CA GLY A 142 6.03 -4.94 13.17
C GLY A 142 6.94 -3.80 12.70
N TYR A 143 7.22 -2.81 13.55
CA TYR A 143 8.03 -1.66 13.14
C TYR A 143 9.50 -2.03 12.82
N PRO A 144 10.23 -2.79 13.67
CA PRO A 144 11.57 -3.22 13.31
C PRO A 144 11.60 -4.12 12.08
N MET A 145 10.60 -5.00 11.92
CA MET A 145 10.51 -5.90 10.78
C MET A 145 10.33 -5.12 9.47
N ILE A 146 9.43 -4.14 9.40
CA ILE A 146 9.21 -3.37 8.16
C ILE A 146 10.43 -2.51 7.79
N ILE A 147 11.12 -1.95 8.80
CA ILE A 147 12.37 -1.20 8.58
C ILE A 147 13.45 -2.12 8.03
N SER A 148 13.64 -3.29 8.65
CA SER A 148 14.63 -4.28 8.21
C SER A 148 14.36 -4.77 6.78
N ILE A 149 13.11 -5.13 6.46
CA ILE A 149 12.71 -5.53 5.11
C ILE A 149 12.96 -4.39 4.11
N SER A 150 12.62 -3.16 4.46
CA SER A 150 12.83 -2.00 3.58
C SER A 150 14.31 -1.76 3.28
N LEU A 151 15.19 -1.89 4.28
CA LEU A 151 16.65 -1.77 4.11
C LEU A 151 17.22 -2.90 3.25
N ILE A 152 16.81 -4.15 3.51
CA ILE A 152 17.23 -5.31 2.72
C ILE A 152 16.78 -5.15 1.26
N LEU A 153 15.51 -4.84 1.02
CA LEU A 153 14.99 -4.59 -0.33
C LEU A 153 15.73 -3.45 -1.02
N SER A 154 16.03 -2.36 -0.30
CA SER A 154 16.82 -1.26 -0.84
C SER A 154 18.21 -1.73 -1.28
N SER A 155 18.88 -2.56 -0.48
CA SER A 155 20.21 -3.09 -0.80
C SER A 155 20.18 -4.05 -2.01
N LEU A 156 19.17 -4.93 -2.07
CA LEU A 156 19.01 -5.91 -3.14
C LEU A 156 18.63 -5.27 -4.47
N LEU A 157 17.89 -4.16 -4.44
CA LEU A 157 17.46 -3.46 -5.64
C LEU A 157 18.51 -2.46 -6.16
N SER A 158 19.45 -2.03 -5.30
CA SER A 158 20.49 -1.06 -5.67
C SER A 158 21.85 -1.67 -5.98
N GLY A 159 22.15 -2.88 -5.49
CA GLY A 159 23.30 -3.69 -5.95
C GLY A 159 23.06 -4.24 -7.35
#